data_AF-A0A3N5XLJ3-F1
#
_entry.id   AF-A0A3N5XLJ3-F1
#
_cell.length_a   1.000
_cell.length_b   1.000
_cell.length_c   1.000
_cell.angle_alpha   90.00
_cell.angle_beta   90.00
_cell.angle_gamma   90.00
#
_symmetry.space_group_name_H-M   'P 1'
#
loop_
_entity.id
_entity.type
_entity.pdbx_description
1 polymer ?
#
loop_
_entity_poly.entity_id
_entity_poly.type
_entity_poly.pdbx_seq_one_letter_code
_entity_poly.pdbx_strand_id
1 'polypeptide(L)'
;MSEYQYYEFQAIDRPLTSREMEELRRYSTRAEITPTRFRNEYNWGDFKGNSQEWIKKYFDAFLYFANWGTRILRLKIPVFDF
;
A
#
# COMPACT_ATOMS: atom_id res chain seq x y z
N MET A 1 -19.84 16.39 2.78
CA MET A 1 -18.93 15.63 1.88
C MET A 1 -18.90 14.20 2.37
N SER A 2 -19.06 13.22 1.47
CA SER A 2 -18.85 11.81 1.82
C SER A 2 -17.36 11.56 2.07
N GLU A 3 -17.02 10.65 2.99
CA GLU A 3 -15.64 10.24 3.24
C GLU A 3 -15.03 9.62 1.97
N TYR A 4 -13.77 9.97 1.69
CA TYR A 4 -12.99 9.36 0.61
C TYR A 4 -11.53 9.25 1.02
N GLN A 5 -10.99 8.05 0.84
CA GLN A 5 -9.62 7.70 1.14
C GLN A 5 -9.01 6.85 0.02
N TYR A 6 -7.76 7.16 -0.33
CA TYR A 6 -6.99 6.45 -1.34
C TYR A 6 -5.71 5.89 -0.72
N TYR A 7 -5.46 4.60 -0.89
CA TYR A 7 -4.24 3.91 -0.46
C TYR A 7 -3.58 3.23 -1.66
N GLU A 8 -2.29 3.46 -1.84
CA GLU A 8 -1.50 2.77 -2.86
C GLU A 8 -0.12 2.42 -2.34
N PHE A 9 0.31 1.20 -2.64
CA PHE A 9 1.65 0.69 -2.42
C PHE A 9 2.23 0.24 -3.76
N GLN A 10 3.52 0.49 -3.96
CA GLN A 10 4.25 0.15 -5.18
C GLN A 10 5.48 -0.69 -4.83
N ALA A 11 5.66 -1.81 -5.53
CA ALA A 11 6.84 -2.66 -5.47
C ALA A 11 7.69 -2.40 -6.72
N ILE A 12 8.86 -1.82 -6.53
CA ILE A 12 9.76 -1.30 -7.56
C ILE A 12 10.97 -2.23 -7.69
N ASP A 13 11.61 -2.57 -6.57
CA ASP A 13 12.87 -3.33 -6.57
C ASP A 13 12.64 -4.81 -6.89
N ARG A 14 11.53 -5.37 -6.39
CA ARG A 14 11.15 -6.76 -6.60
C ARG A 14 9.63 -6.90 -6.74
N PRO A 15 9.12 -7.56 -7.80
CA PRO A 15 7.72 -7.90 -7.87
C PRO A 15 7.27 -8.83 -6.73
N LEU A 16 6.03 -8.66 -6.29
CA LEU A 16 5.35 -9.57 -5.38
C LEU A 16 5.21 -10.95 -6.02
N THR A 17 5.45 -11.97 -5.21
CA THR A 17 5.12 -13.35 -5.56
C THR A 17 3.62 -13.60 -5.45
N SER A 18 3.11 -14.64 -6.12
CA SER A 18 1.69 -15.03 -6.02
C SER A 18 1.25 -15.28 -4.58
N ARG A 19 2.13 -15.84 -3.73
CA ARG A 19 1.86 -16.08 -2.31
C ARG A 19 1.73 -14.79 -1.52
N GLU A 20 2.60 -13.80 -1.79
CA GLU A 20 2.52 -12.48 -1.15
C GLU A 20 1.24 -11.75 -1.59
N MET A 21 0.89 -11.81 -2.87
CA MET A 21 -0.38 -11.25 -3.35
C MET A 21 -1.60 -11.90 -2.67
N GLU A 22 -1.59 -13.21 -2.45
CA GLU A 22 -2.65 -13.92 -1.72
C GLU A 22 -2.70 -13.52 -0.25
N GLU A 23 -1.55 -13.31 0.41
CA GLU A 23 -1.49 -12.80 1.78
C GLU A 23 -2.12 -11.40 1.88
N LEU A 24 -1.75 -10.50 0.97
CA LEU A 24 -2.28 -9.13 0.93
C LEU A 24 -3.79 -9.11 0.62
N ARG A 25 -4.29 -10.04 -0.20
CA ARG A 25 -5.71 -10.19 -0.54
C ARG A 25 -6.58 -10.41 0.71
N ARG A 26 -6.04 -10.97 1.79
CA ARG A 26 -6.76 -11.18 3.06
C ARG A 26 -7.14 -9.87 3.77
N TYR A 27 -6.46 -8.76 3.46
CA TYR A 27 -6.71 -7.46 4.08
C TYR A 27 -7.74 -6.62 3.31
N SER A 28 -7.97 -6.92 2.03
CA SER A 28 -8.99 -6.24 1.23
C SER A 28 -9.46 -7.09 0.06
N THR A 29 -10.76 -7.38 0.06
CA THR A 29 -11.45 -8.02 -1.06
C THR A 29 -11.60 -7.09 -2.26
N ARG A 30 -11.57 -5.76 -2.04
CA ARG A 30 -11.78 -4.74 -3.08
C ARG A 30 -10.48 -4.20 -3.69
N ALA A 31 -9.34 -4.49 -3.07
CA ALA A 31 -8.07 -3.96 -3.55
C ALA A 31 -7.74 -4.47 -4.97
N GLU A 32 -7.20 -3.60 -5.80
CA GLU A 32 -6.48 -4.06 -6.98
C GLU A 32 -5.08 -4.51 -6.56
N ILE A 33 -4.71 -5.74 -6.91
CA ILE A 33 -3.40 -6.32 -6.54
C ILE A 33 -2.76 -6.89 -7.79
N THR A 34 -1.58 -6.39 -8.14
CA THR A 34 -0.71 -6.88 -9.22
C THR A 34 0.67 -7.20 -8.64
N PRO A 35 1.58 -7.81 -9.41
CA PRO A 35 2.95 -8.04 -8.94
C PRO A 35 3.69 -6.76 -8.52
N THR A 36 3.27 -5.58 -8.95
CA THR A 36 3.95 -4.32 -8.65
C THR A 36 3.11 -3.33 -7.84
N ARG A 37 1.84 -3.64 -7.54
CA ARG A 37 0.93 -2.68 -6.93
C ARG A 37 -0.10 -3.32 -6.00
N PHE A 38 -0.38 -2.65 -4.91
CA PHE A 38 -1.62 -2.79 -4.14
C PHE A 38 -2.32 -1.44 -4.07
N ARG A 39 -3.55 -1.34 -4.57
CA ARG A 39 -4.35 -0.11 -4.53
C ARG A 39 -5.71 -0.39 -3.92
N ASN A 40 -6.18 0.49 -3.05
CA ASN A 40 -7.54 0.41 -2.52
C ASN A 40 -8.14 1.79 -2.26
N GLU A 41 -9.46 1.88 -2.41
CA GLU A 41 -10.23 3.08 -2.12
C GLU A 41 -11.32 2.76 -1.09
N TYR A 42 -11.49 3.66 -0.13
CA TYR A 42 -12.50 3.54 0.91
C TYR A 42 -13.41 4.77 0.90
N ASN A 43 -14.71 4.52 1.05
CA ASN A 43 -15.72 5.55 1.29
C ASN A 43 -16.29 5.47 2.73
N TRP A 44 -15.80 4.51 3.53
CA TRP A 44 -16.08 4.32 4.95
C TRP A 44 -15.04 3.38 5.56
N GLY A 45 -14.63 3.67 6.79
CA GLY A 45 -13.63 2.89 7.51
C GLY A 45 -12.22 3.01 6.91
N ASP A 46 -11.27 2.26 7.46
CA ASP A 46 -9.85 2.44 7.14
C ASP A 46 -9.16 1.17 6.64
N PHE A 47 -7.99 1.37 6.05
CA PHE A 47 -7.01 0.32 5.77
C PHE A 47 -6.73 -0.52 7.02
N LYS A 48 -6.80 -1.85 6.88
CA LYS A 48 -6.68 -2.80 8.00
C LYS A 48 -5.27 -3.35 8.22
N GLY A 49 -4.33 -3.04 7.32
CA GLY A 49 -2.93 -3.45 7.46
C GLY A 49 -2.09 -2.41 8.19
N ASN A 50 -0.84 -2.77 8.49
CA ASN A 50 0.17 -1.83 8.95
C ASN A 50 1.02 -1.37 7.76
N SER A 51 0.83 -0.11 7.34
CA SER A 51 1.52 0.43 6.16
C SER A 51 3.06 0.42 6.30
N GLN A 52 3.61 0.62 7.49
CA GLN A 52 5.06 0.61 7.69
C GLN A 52 5.64 -0.79 7.53
N GLU A 53 4.98 -1.79 8.10
CA GLU A 53 5.42 -3.18 7.98
C GLU A 53 5.28 -3.69 6.53
N TRP A 54 4.24 -3.23 5.82
CA TRP A 54 4.06 -3.56 4.41
C TRP A 54 5.17 -2.98 3.53
N ILE A 55 5.60 -1.75 3.77
CA ILE A 55 6.76 -1.17 3.09
C ILE A 55 8.03 -1.98 3.42
N LYS A 56 8.27 -2.32 4.68
CA LYS A 56 9.47 -3.11 5.01
C LYS A 56 9.52 -4.45 4.28
N LYS A 57 8.38 -5.16 4.24
CA LYS A 57 8.29 -6.55 3.78
C LYS A 57 8.08 -6.70 2.27
N TYR A 58 7.31 -5.81 1.64
CA TYR A 58 6.76 -6.05 0.30
C TYR A 58 6.93 -4.89 -0.70
N PHE A 59 6.97 -3.64 -0.23
CA PHE A 59 6.80 -2.47 -1.10
C PHE A 59 7.89 -1.42 -0.88
N ASP A 60 8.12 -0.59 -1.87
CA ASP A 60 9.18 0.43 -1.83
C ASP A 60 8.60 1.84 -1.70
N ALA A 61 7.34 2.04 -2.09
CA ALA A 61 6.64 3.31 -1.93
C ALA A 61 5.21 3.13 -1.44
N PHE A 62 4.71 4.14 -0.74
CA PHE A 62 3.35 4.23 -0.24
C PHE A 62 2.80 5.64 -0.36
N LEU A 63 1.59 5.76 -0.90
CA LEU A 63 0.81 6.98 -0.95
C LEU A 63 -0.53 6.76 -0.24
N TYR A 64 -0.85 7.68 0.66
CA TYR A 64 -2.18 7.82 1.23
C TYR A 64 -2.66 9.26 1.14
N PHE A 65 -3.91 9.45 0.71
CA PHE A 65 -4.57 10.74 0.88
C PHE A 65 -6.06 10.56 1.17
N ALA A 66 -6.61 11.54 1.88
CA ALA A 66 -8.03 11.60 2.19
C ALA A 66 -8.60 13.00 1.91
N ASN A 67 -9.89 13.07 1.61
CA ASN A 67 -10.55 14.32 1.24
C ASN A 67 -10.72 15.32 2.41
N TRP A 68 -10.40 14.92 3.64
CA TRP A 68 -10.25 15.83 4.80
C TRP A 68 -8.84 16.42 4.95
N GLY A 69 -7.97 16.25 3.94
CA GLY A 69 -6.69 16.96 3.85
C GLY A 69 -5.46 16.18 4.32
N THR A 70 -5.62 14.95 4.82
CA THR A 70 -4.46 14.10 5.17
C THR A 70 -3.76 13.65 3.89
N ARG A 71 -2.44 13.77 3.85
CA ARG A 71 -1.58 13.29 2.77
C ARG A 71 -0.31 12.72 3.37
N ILE A 72 0.03 11.48 3.00
CA ILE A 72 1.22 10.78 3.49
C ILE A 72 1.90 10.13 2.30
N LEU A 73 3.16 10.49 2.08
CA LEU A 73 4.06 9.82 1.16
C LEU A 73 5.17 9.16 1.99
N ARG A 74 5.45 7.89 1.72
CA ARG A 74 6.61 7.18 2.28
C ARG A 74 7.38 6.51 1.16
N LEU A 75 8.71 6.60 1.25
CA LEU A 75 9.65 5.99 0.33
C LEU A 75 10.65 5.18 1.16
N LYS A 76 10.85 3.93 0.78
CA LYS A 76 11.93 3.10 1.29
C LYS A 76 13.20 3.51 0.59
N ILE A 77 14.18 3.96 1.37
CA ILE A 77 15.48 4.35 0.83
C ILE A 77 16.43 3.17 1.03
N PRO A 78 17.01 2.60 -0.05
CA PRO A 78 18.04 1.59 0.10
C PRO A 78 19.26 2.21 0.77
N VAL A 79 19.82 1.51 1.76
CA VAL A 79 21.14 1.80 2.28
C VAL A 79 22.15 1.05 1.42
N PHE A 80 23.09 1.78 0.82
CA PHE A 80 24.22 1.17 0.14
C PHE A 80 25.23 0.75 1.19
N ASP A 81 25.53 -0.54 1.28
CA ASP A 81 26.73 -1.02 1.99
C ASP A 81 27.89 -0.94 0.98
N PHE A 82 28.87 -0.07 1.25
CA PHE A 82 30.13 0.06 0.49
C PHE A 82 31.22 -0.84 1.09
#